data_AF-A0A7R9EFC9-F1
#
_entry.id   AF-A0A7R9EFC9-F1
#
_cell.length_a   1.000
_cell.length_b   1.000
_cell.length_c   1.000
_cell.angle_alpha   90.00
_cell.angle_beta   90.00
_cell.angle_gamma   90.00
#
_symmetry.space_group_name_H-M   'P 1'
#
loop_
_entity.id
_entity.type
_entity.pdbx_description
1 polymer ?
#
loop_
_entity_poly.entity_id
_entity_poly.type
_entity_poly.pdbx_seq_one_letter_code
_entity_poly.pdbx_strand_id
1 'polypeptide(L)'
;MNPRVLVLVVLAAILGTSHGFKSGAPLKACESMRPEHGAPDQDLATFPFTVTLDTLKINPGGTVKVTIAGPPKFKGYFVQARLGDTIMGQFESSSETKLIDCLNGKQVD
;
A
#
# COMPACT_ATOMS: atom_id res chain seq x y z
N MET A 1 6.13 -42.34 8.83
CA MET A 1 6.25 -41.13 8.00
C MET A 1 7.40 -41.32 7.03
N ASN A 2 7.20 -41.16 5.72
CA ASN A 2 8.24 -41.45 4.73
C ASN A 2 9.38 -40.41 4.83
N PRO A 3 10.67 -40.80 4.94
CA PRO A 3 11.79 -39.86 5.09
C PRO A 3 11.86 -38.84 3.95
N ARG A 4 11.41 -39.21 2.75
CA ARG A 4 11.31 -38.27 1.62
C ARG A 4 10.28 -37.16 1.86
N VAL A 5 9.16 -37.50 2.49
CA VAL A 5 8.10 -36.54 2.84
C VAL A 5 8.57 -35.59 3.93
N LEU A 6 9.33 -36.10 4.91
CA LEU A 6 9.91 -35.27 5.98
C LEU A 6 10.89 -34.23 5.42
N VAL A 7 11.77 -34.65 4.49
CA VAL A 7 12.74 -33.76 3.84
C VAL A 7 12.03 -32.66 3.04
N LEU A 8 10.94 -33.00 2.32
CA LEU A 8 10.15 -32.01 1.56
C LEU A 8 9.43 -31.01 2.47
N VAL A 9 8.86 -31.46 3.58
CA VAL A 9 8.20 -30.57 4.56
C VAL A 9 9.19 -29.62 5.23
N VAL A 10 10.39 -30.11 5.57
CA VAL A 10 11.45 -29.27 6.13
C VAL A 10 11.94 -28.25 5.10
N LEU A 11 12.17 -28.65 3.84
CA LEU A 11 12.54 -27.72 2.76
C LEU A 11 11.47 -26.65 2.53
N ALA A 12 10.18 -27.03 2.52
CA ALA A 12 9.08 -26.08 2.38
C ALA A 12 8.97 -25.09 3.56
N ALA A 13 9.29 -25.53 4.78
CA ALA A 13 9.31 -24.66 5.96
C ALA A 13 10.49 -23.67 5.95
N ILE A 14 11.59 -23.98 5.25
CA ILE A 14 12.78 -23.13 5.11
C ILE A 14 12.62 -22.14 3.93
N LEU A 15 11.68 -22.38 3.00
CA LEU A 15 11.29 -21.44 1.94
C LEU A 15 10.48 -20.26 2.51
N GLY A 16 11.13 -19.48 3.39
CA GLY A 16 11.02 -18.04 3.53
C GLY A 16 9.69 -17.45 3.98
N THR A 17 9.62 -17.03 5.24
CA THR A 17 8.75 -15.92 5.63
C THR A 17 9.35 -14.62 5.11
N SER A 18 8.67 -13.92 4.19
CA SER A 18 9.08 -12.58 3.78
C SER A 18 8.75 -11.57 4.88
N HIS A 19 9.77 -11.02 5.55
CA HIS A 19 9.58 -9.95 6.54
C HIS A 19 9.66 -8.59 5.84
N GLY A 20 8.58 -7.82 5.90
CA GLY A 20 8.61 -6.42 5.48
C GLY A 20 9.40 -5.57 6.48
N PHE A 21 10.21 -4.64 5.99
CA PHE A 21 10.90 -3.67 6.84
C PHE A 21 9.90 -2.70 7.48
N LYS A 22 10.07 -2.42 8.78
CA LYS A 22 9.25 -1.44 9.51
C LYS A 22 9.38 -0.01 8.97
N SER A 23 10.35 0.25 8.10
CA SER A 23 10.61 1.57 7.53
C SER A 23 9.49 2.07 6.61
N GLY A 24 8.66 1.17 6.07
CA GLY A 24 7.64 1.47 5.06
C GLY A 24 8.22 1.49 3.64
N ALA A 25 7.41 1.96 2.68
CA ALA A 25 7.82 2.08 1.28
C ALA A 25 8.96 3.10 1.10
N PRO A 26 9.96 2.83 0.22
CA PRO A 26 11.03 3.78 -0.06
C PRO A 26 10.53 4.96 -0.90
N LEU A 27 11.22 6.10 -0.85
CA LEU A 27 10.85 7.32 -1.60
C LEU A 27 10.70 7.09 -3.11
N LYS A 28 11.51 6.21 -3.71
CA LYS A 28 11.38 5.85 -5.14
C LYS A 28 10.02 5.26 -5.51
N ALA A 29 9.30 4.66 -4.55
CA ALA A 29 7.95 4.15 -4.78
C ALA A 29 6.92 5.27 -4.98
N CYS A 30 7.23 6.52 -4.58
CA CYS A 30 6.33 7.66 -4.77
C CYS A 30 6.05 7.97 -6.25
N GLU A 31 7.00 7.68 -7.15
CA GLU A 31 6.83 7.95 -8.59
C GLU A 31 5.81 7.00 -9.21
N SER A 32 6.06 5.69 -9.08
CA SER A 32 5.32 4.65 -9.81
C SER A 32 4.19 3.99 -9.00
N MET A 33 4.20 4.14 -7.67
CA MET A 33 3.37 3.35 -6.73
C MET A 33 3.59 1.82 -6.84
N ARG A 34 4.66 1.37 -7.50
CA ARG A 34 4.98 -0.06 -7.68
C ARG A 34 6.01 -0.52 -6.65
N PRO A 35 5.86 -1.73 -6.08
CA PRO A 35 6.81 -2.30 -5.14
C PRO A 35 8.11 -2.83 -5.79
N GLU A 36 8.28 -2.73 -7.11
CA GLU A 36 9.49 -3.16 -7.85
C GLU A 36 9.98 -4.60 -7.56
N HIS A 37 9.04 -5.52 -7.32
CA HIS A 37 9.34 -6.94 -7.05
C HIS A 37 9.16 -7.85 -8.27
N GLY A 38 9.22 -7.28 -9.49
CA GLY A 38 9.19 -8.02 -10.75
C GLY A 38 7.85 -8.69 -11.12
N ALA A 39 6.88 -8.69 -10.21
CA ALA A 39 5.53 -9.16 -10.50
C ALA A 39 4.72 -8.09 -11.27
N PRO A 40 3.83 -8.51 -12.18
CA PRO A 40 2.86 -7.60 -12.79
C PRO A 40 1.88 -7.07 -11.73
N ASP A 41 1.18 -5.98 -12.07
CA ASP A 41 0.12 -5.48 -11.21
C ASP A 41 -0.96 -6.54 -11.04
N GLN A 42 -1.54 -6.58 -9.84
CA GLN A 42 -2.67 -7.45 -9.56
C GLN A 42 -3.94 -6.86 -10.20
N ASP A 43 -4.82 -7.73 -10.66
CA ASP A 43 -6.10 -7.32 -11.23
C ASP A 43 -6.99 -6.67 -10.16
N LEU A 44 -7.46 -5.45 -10.45
CA LEU A 44 -8.38 -4.71 -9.59
C LEU A 44 -9.66 -5.48 -9.29
N ALA A 45 -10.14 -6.32 -10.23
CA ALA A 45 -11.32 -7.15 -10.02
C ALA A 45 -11.12 -8.25 -8.96
N THR A 46 -9.86 -8.63 -8.71
CA THR A 46 -9.48 -9.65 -7.72
C THR A 46 -8.93 -9.04 -6.43
N PHE A 47 -8.81 -7.71 -6.38
CA PHE A 47 -8.25 -7.00 -5.25
C PHE A 47 -9.21 -7.12 -4.04
N PRO A 48 -8.79 -7.71 -2.92
CA PRO A 48 -9.71 -8.06 -1.84
C PRO A 48 -10.02 -6.88 -0.89
N PHE A 49 -9.57 -5.67 -1.25
CA PHE A 49 -9.73 -4.45 -0.46
C PHE A 49 -10.46 -3.38 -1.28
N THR A 50 -11.23 -2.56 -0.60
CA THR A 50 -11.91 -1.40 -1.19
C THR A 50 -11.29 -0.11 -0.69
N VAL A 51 -11.30 0.90 -1.55
CA VAL A 51 -10.97 2.29 -1.21
C VAL A 51 -12.21 3.11 -1.47
N THR A 52 -12.78 3.69 -0.41
CA THR A 52 -13.99 4.51 -0.50
C THR A 52 -13.74 5.91 0.01
N LEU A 53 -14.44 6.87 -0.60
CA LEU A 53 -14.46 8.27 -0.21
C LEU A 53 -15.84 8.61 0.33
N ASP A 54 -15.91 9.43 1.37
CA ASP A 54 -17.17 9.96 1.89
C ASP A 54 -17.79 11.03 0.98
N THR A 55 -16.96 11.74 0.21
CA THR A 55 -17.38 12.68 -0.83
C THR A 55 -16.52 12.56 -2.09
N LEU A 56 -17.14 12.81 -3.25
CA LEU A 56 -16.45 12.90 -4.55
C LEU A 56 -16.19 14.34 -4.99
N LYS A 57 -16.67 15.32 -4.22
CA LYS A 57 -16.49 16.75 -4.48
C LYS A 57 -15.95 17.41 -3.22
N ILE A 58 -14.86 18.12 -3.41
CA ILE A 58 -14.16 18.86 -2.36
C ILE A 58 -13.89 20.26 -2.90
N ASN A 59 -14.17 21.26 -2.09
CA ASN A 59 -13.77 22.64 -2.35
C ASN A 59 -12.28 22.78 -2.02
N PRO A 60 -11.59 23.82 -2.53
CA PRO A 60 -10.24 24.15 -2.08
C PRO A 60 -10.15 24.23 -0.55
N GLY A 61 -9.09 23.64 0.02
CA GLY A 61 -8.91 23.51 1.48
C GLY A 61 -9.88 22.53 2.19
N GLY A 62 -10.78 21.87 1.46
CA GLY A 62 -11.69 20.86 2.02
C GLY A 62 -11.01 19.52 2.29
N THR A 63 -11.55 18.77 3.25
CA THR A 63 -11.06 17.43 3.61
C THR A 63 -11.97 16.35 3.04
N VAL A 64 -11.38 15.24 2.63
CA VAL A 64 -12.09 14.00 2.24
C VAL A 64 -11.63 12.86 3.13
N LYS A 65 -12.56 12.03 3.59
CA LYS A 65 -12.22 10.83 4.36
C LYS A 65 -12.01 9.66 3.40
N VAL A 66 -10.79 9.15 3.38
CA VAL A 66 -10.43 7.91 2.66
C VAL A 66 -10.56 6.72 3.62
N THR A 67 -11.31 5.70 3.23
CA THR A 67 -11.42 4.44 3.98
C THR A 67 -10.86 3.29 3.15
N ILE A 68 -9.92 2.54 3.71
CA ILE A 68 -9.37 1.32 3.12
C ILE A 68 -9.82 0.14 3.98
N ALA A 69 -10.58 -0.80 3.41
CA ALA A 69 -11.14 -1.92 4.15
C ALA A 69 -11.18 -3.19 3.31
N GLY A 70 -11.02 -4.35 3.94
CA GLY A 70 -11.21 -5.64 3.27
C GLY A 70 -10.62 -6.81 4.05
N PRO A 71 -11.14 -8.03 3.85
CA PRO A 71 -10.55 -9.26 4.38
C PRO A 71 -9.47 -9.82 3.45
N PRO A 72 -8.47 -10.56 3.96
CA PRO A 72 -8.11 -10.68 5.38
C PRO A 72 -7.51 -9.37 5.90
N LYS A 73 -7.30 -9.23 7.22
CA LYS A 73 -6.61 -8.05 7.77
C LYS A 73 -5.28 -7.82 7.05
N PHE A 74 -5.13 -6.65 6.43
CA PHE A 74 -3.86 -6.21 5.86
C PHE A 74 -2.91 -5.75 6.97
N LYS A 75 -1.60 -5.91 6.73
CA LYS A 75 -0.54 -5.49 7.67
C LYS A 75 -0.02 -4.08 7.44
N GLY A 76 -0.34 -3.48 6.30
CA GLY A 76 0.09 -2.15 5.91
C GLY A 76 -0.46 -1.76 4.55
N TYR A 77 -0.31 -0.49 4.21
CA TYR A 77 -0.74 0.08 2.93
C TYR A 77 0.19 1.23 2.55
N PHE A 78 0.16 1.57 1.26
CA PHE A 78 0.79 2.78 0.73
C PHE A 78 -0.25 3.49 -0.14
N VAL A 79 -0.57 4.74 0.18
CA VAL A 79 -1.62 5.51 -0.48
C VAL A 79 -1.10 6.88 -0.86
N GLN A 80 -1.53 7.35 -2.02
CA GLN A 80 -1.16 8.64 -2.56
C GLN A 80 -2.38 9.23 -3.28
N ALA A 81 -2.64 10.52 -3.08
CA ALA A 81 -3.63 11.26 -3.86
C ALA A 81 -2.96 11.86 -5.10
N ARG A 82 -3.58 11.70 -6.27
CA ARG A 82 -3.05 12.17 -7.55
C ARG A 82 -4.13 12.77 -8.43
N LEU A 83 -3.73 13.72 -9.27
CA LEU A 83 -4.47 14.19 -10.44
C LEU A 83 -3.65 13.84 -11.69
N GLY A 84 -4.03 12.77 -12.38
CA GLY A 84 -3.15 12.14 -13.37
C GLY A 84 -1.83 11.71 -12.74
N ASP A 85 -0.71 12.15 -13.29
CA ASP A 85 0.62 11.87 -12.74
C ASP A 85 1.06 12.84 -11.64
N THR A 86 0.29 13.91 -11.39
CA THR A 86 0.66 14.93 -10.39
C THR A 86 0.23 14.49 -8.99
N ILE A 87 1.18 14.44 -8.06
CA ILE A 87 0.93 14.17 -6.63
C ILE A 87 0.32 15.42 -6.01
N MET A 88 -0.82 15.27 -5.34
CA MET A 88 -1.65 16.39 -4.89
C MET A 88 -2.18 16.17 -3.47
N GLY A 89 -2.33 17.27 -2.72
CA GLY A 89 -2.93 17.27 -1.38
C GLY A 89 -2.00 16.71 -0.29
N GLN A 90 -2.55 16.55 0.91
CA GLN A 90 -1.82 16.07 2.07
C GLN A 90 -2.72 15.19 2.94
N PHE A 91 -2.15 14.13 3.50
CA PHE A 91 -2.80 13.32 4.53
C PHE A 91 -2.44 13.84 5.92
N GLU A 92 -3.41 13.78 6.83
CA GLU A 92 -3.18 14.06 8.25
C GLU A 92 -2.51 12.86 8.93
N SER A 93 -1.58 13.12 9.84
CA SER A 93 -0.90 12.09 10.60
C SER A 93 -1.82 11.47 11.66
N SER A 94 -1.67 10.18 11.93
CA SER A 94 -2.33 9.49 13.05
C SER A 94 -1.38 8.51 13.76
N SER A 95 -1.79 7.93 14.89
CA SER A 95 -0.98 6.95 15.63
C SER A 95 -0.69 5.66 14.84
N GLU A 96 -1.58 5.32 13.89
CA GLU A 96 -1.53 4.08 13.12
C GLU A 96 -0.83 4.24 11.77
N THR A 97 -0.42 5.46 11.42
CA THR A 97 0.07 5.80 10.09
C THR A 97 1.40 6.53 10.12
N LYS A 98 2.16 6.40 9.04
CA LYS A 98 3.40 7.14 8.84
C LYS A 98 3.29 7.93 7.55
N LEU A 99 3.39 9.24 7.66
CA LEU A 99 3.47 10.12 6.49
C LEU A 99 4.85 10.00 5.83
N ILE A 100 4.85 10.13 4.51
CA ILE A 100 6.05 10.26 3.68
C ILE A 100 5.87 11.48 2.79
N ASP A 101 6.90 12.31 2.72
CA ASP A 101 6.94 13.43 1.79
C ASP A 101 7.32 12.91 0.40
N CYS A 102 6.30 12.61 -0.39
CA CYS A 102 6.47 12.12 -1.75
C CYS A 102 6.73 13.28 -2.71
N LEU A 103 8.01 13.53 -3.00
CA LEU A 103 8.48 14.44 -4.06
C LEU A 103 7.94 15.87 -3.94
N ASN A 104 7.70 16.36 -2.72
CA ASN A 104 7.11 17.68 -2.45
C ASN A 104 5.76 17.85 -3.17
N GLY A 105 4.84 16.90 -2.96
CA GLY A 105 3.51 16.91 -3.58
C GLY A 105 2.82 18.27 -3.48
N LYS A 106 2.11 18.65 -4.54
CA LYS A 106 1.52 19.99 -4.65
C LYS A 106 0.31 20.12 -3.73
N GLN A 107 0.23 21.19 -2.95
CA GLN A 107 -0.99 21.50 -2.21
C GLN A 107 -2.05 22.09 -3.14
N VAL A 108 -3.32 21.81 -2.82
CA VAL A 108 -4.46 22.38 -3.53
C VAL A 108 -4.82 23.65 -2.80
N ASP A 109 -4.30 24.77 -3.31
CA ASP A 109 -4.62 26.14 -2.85
C ASP A 109 -6.09 26.49 -3.14
#